data_AF-A0A9E1SWQ3-F1
#
_entry.id   AF-A0A9E1SWQ3-F1
#
_cell.length_a   1.000
_cell.length_b   1.000
_cell.length_c   1.000
_cell.angle_alpha   90.00
_cell.angle_beta   90.00
_cell.angle_gamma   90.00
#
_symmetry.space_group_name_H-M   'P 1'
#
loop_
_entity.id
_entity.type
_entity.pdbx_description
1 polymer ?
#
loop_
_entity_poly.entity_id
_entity_poly.type
_entity_poly.pdbx_seq_one_letter_code
_entity_poly.pdbx_strand_id
1 'polypeptide(L)' 'FLERAFMAGKKTVLVVTGKGLRADGRIGVLRQAVPQWLNTVPIRQWVHAFDHAAPRDGGEGALYIVMRRQR' A
#
# COMPACT_ATOMS: atom_id res chain seq x y z
N PHE A 1 -4.90 4.80 -8.75
CA PHE A 1 -5.80 4.10 -7.80
C PHE A 1 -6.05 4.94 -6.55
N LEU A 2 -5.01 5.29 -5.78
CA LEU A 2 -5.15 6.00 -4.51
C LEU A 2 -5.86 7.36 -4.63
N GLU A 3 -5.58 8.12 -5.67
CA GLU A 3 -6.32 9.35 -5.99
C GLU A 3 -7.84 9.10 -6.07
N ARG A 4 -8.26 8.11 -6.88
CA ARG A 4 -9.69 7.77 -7.00
C ARG A 4 -10.29 7.32 -5.66
N ALA A 5 -9.55 6.56 -4.85
CA ALA A 5 -10.00 6.15 -3.52
C ALA A 5 -10.15 7.35 -2.57
N PHE A 6 -9.22 8.31 -2.65
CA PHE A 6 -9.26 9.56 -1.89
C PHE A 6 -10.46 10.42 -2.30
N MET A 7 -10.64 10.65 -3.60
CA MET A 7 -11.77 11.41 -4.16
C MET A 7 -13.11 10.74 -3.87
N ALA A 8 -13.14 9.41 -3.72
CA ALA A 8 -14.33 8.65 -3.32
C ALA A 8 -14.52 8.60 -1.79
N GLY A 9 -13.74 9.34 -1.00
CA GLY A 9 -13.87 9.40 0.45
C GLY A 9 -13.60 8.07 1.18
N LYS A 10 -12.87 7.14 0.57
CA LYS A 10 -12.51 5.87 1.24
C LYS A 10 -11.58 6.16 2.41
N LYS A 11 -11.84 5.55 3.57
CA LYS A 11 -11.00 5.72 4.76
C LYS A 11 -9.73 4.86 4.71
N THR A 12 -9.87 3.64 4.21
CA THR A 12 -8.80 2.66 4.13
C THR A 12 -8.93 1.85 2.85
N VAL A 13 -7.80 1.48 2.26
CA VAL A 13 -7.71 0.54 1.14
C VAL A 13 -6.67 -0.54 1.44
N LEU A 14 -6.87 -1.73 0.87
CA LEU A 14 -5.90 -2.81 0.89
C LEU A 14 -5.23 -2.88 -0.49
N VAL A 15 -3.90 -2.81 -0.54
CA VAL A 15 -3.13 -2.98 -1.76
C VAL A 15 -2.34 -4.28 -1.67
N VAL A 16 -2.63 -5.22 -2.57
CA VAL A 16 -1.96 -6.52 -2.64
C VAL A 16 -0.82 -6.45 -3.65
N THR A 17 0.41 -6.54 -3.19
CA THR A 17 1.63 -6.53 -4.01
C THR A 17 2.14 -7.93 -4.32
N GLY A 18 1.65 -8.93 -3.58
CA GLY A 18 2.16 -10.29 -3.57
C GLY A 18 3.41 -10.43 -2.71
N LYS A 19 3.62 -11.61 -2.13
CA LYS A 19 4.80 -11.87 -1.28
C LYS A 19 6.10 -11.87 -2.09
N GLY A 20 6.01 -12.27 -3.36
CA GLY A 20 7.13 -12.26 -4.32
C GLY A 20 8.31 -13.13 -3.89
N LEU A 21 8.06 -14.18 -3.10
CA LEU A 21 9.09 -15.10 -2.63
C LEU A 21 9.70 -15.83 -3.83
N ARG A 22 10.99 -15.61 -4.06
CA ARG A 22 11.78 -16.32 -5.05
C ARG A 22 12.73 -17.29 -4.34
N ALA A 23 13.09 -18.38 -5.01
CA ALA A 23 13.98 -19.41 -4.47
C ALA A 23 15.37 -18.87 -4.07
N ASP A 24 15.79 -17.73 -4.63
CA ASP A 24 17.03 -17.03 -4.32
C ASP A 24 16.91 -16.04 -3.14
N GLY A 25 15.79 -16.05 -2.41
CA GLY A 25 15.55 -15.19 -1.26
C GLY A 25 15.21 -13.73 -1.62
N ARG A 26 15.12 -13.38 -2.91
CA ARG A 26 14.75 -12.03 -3.32
C ARG A 26 13.28 -11.78 -3.02
N ILE A 27 12.99 -10.57 -2.55
CA ILE A 27 11.64 -10.08 -2.31
C ILE A 27 11.10 -9.52 -3.64
N GLY A 28 9.79 -9.64 -3.87
CA GLY A 28 9.15 -9.09 -5.05
C GLY A 28 9.36 -7.58 -5.21
N VAL A 29 9.65 -7.14 -6.44
CA VAL A 29 9.91 -5.73 -6.78
C VAL A 29 8.79 -4.81 -6.26
N LEU A 30 7.52 -5.22 -6.42
CA LEU A 30 6.39 -4.43 -5.93
C LEU A 30 6.32 -4.37 -4.40
N ARG A 31 6.60 -5.47 -3.70
CA ARG A 31 6.63 -5.50 -2.23
C ARG A 31 7.69 -4.54 -1.68
N GLN A 32 8.82 -4.40 -2.36
CA GLN A 32 9.89 -3.45 -1.97
C GLN A 32 9.56 -2.01 -2.36
N ALA A 33 9.09 -1.78 -3.58
CA ALA A 33 8.94 -0.44 -4.15
C ALA A 33 7.70 0.30 -3.64
N VAL A 34 6.59 -0.40 -3.38
CA VAL A 34 5.31 0.24 -3.04
C VAL A 34 5.40 1.07 -1.75
N PRO A 35 5.95 0.59 -0.62
CA PRO A 35 6.16 1.43 0.57
C PRO A 35 6.93 2.72 0.30
N GLN A 36 7.90 2.69 -0.62
CA GLN A 36 8.68 3.86 -1.01
C GLN A 36 7.82 4.83 -1.83
N TRP A 37 7.08 4.33 -2.83
CA TRP A 37 6.16 5.13 -3.64
C TRP A 37 5.04 5.79 -2.81
N LEU A 38 4.59 5.15 -1.73
CA LEU A 38 3.59 5.76 -0.83
C LEU A 38 4.10 7.04 -0.14
N ASN A 39 5.42 7.22 -0.08
CA ASN A 39 6.08 8.40 0.50
C ASN A 39 6.50 9.45 -0.54
N THR A 40 6.28 9.21 -1.84
CA THR A 40 6.66 10.17 -2.88
C THR A 40 5.50 11.11 -3.27
N VAL A 41 5.82 12.27 -3.82
CA VAL A 41 4.84 13.14 -4.49
C VAL A 41 4.51 12.52 -5.86
N PRO A 42 3.25 12.52 -6.30
CA PRO A 42 2.05 13.09 -5.67
C PRO A 42 1.25 12.10 -4.81
N ILE A 43 1.80 10.94 -4.45
CA ILE A 43 1.03 9.92 -3.73
C ILE A 43 0.85 10.28 -2.25
N ARG A 44 1.88 10.85 -1.63
CA ARG A 44 1.93 11.14 -0.19
C ARG A 44 0.83 12.07 0.29
N GLN A 45 0.29 12.94 -0.58
CA GLN A 45 -0.84 13.83 -0.25
C GLN A 45 -2.16 13.08 0.00
N TRP A 46 -2.30 11.85 -0.50
CA TRP A 46 -3.51 11.04 -0.27
C TRP A 46 -3.37 10.06 0.89
N VAL A 47 -2.14 9.78 1.31
CA VAL A 47 -1.84 8.77 2.33
C VAL A 47 -1.67 9.43 3.69
N HIS A 48 -2.43 8.96 4.68
CA HIS A 48 -2.23 9.34 6.08
C HIS A 48 -1.13 8.47 6.70
N ALA A 49 -1.33 7.14 6.68
CA ALA A 49 -0.43 6.12 7.18
C ALA A 49 -0.59 4.82 6.37
N PHE A 50 0.37 3.90 6.47
CA PHE A 50 0.26 2.55 5.91
C PHE A 50 1.08 1.55 6.73
N ASP A 51 0.68 0.29 6.70
CA ASP A 51 1.42 -0.83 7.31
C ASP A 51 1.06 -2.15 6.60
N HIS A 52 1.84 -3.20 6.84
CA HIS A 52 1.57 -4.55 6.35
C HIS A 52 0.21 -5.06 6.83
N ALA A 53 -0.48 -5.77 5.94
CA ALA A 53 -1.78 -6.34 6.24
C ALA A 53 -1.65 -7.50 7.25
N ALA A 54 -2.75 -7.84 7.92
CA ALA A 54 -2.80 -9.05 8.73
C ALA A 54 -2.58 -10.31 7.85
N PRO A 55 -2.10 -11.44 8.41
CA PRO A 55 -1.86 -12.66 7.63
C PRO A 55 -3.07 -13.14 6.81
N ARG A 56 -4.29 -13.02 7.38
CA ARG A 56 -5.56 -13.36 6.71
C ARG A 56 -5.87 -12.51 5.48
N ASP A 57 -5.31 -11.31 5.41
CA ASP A 57 -5.54 -10.33 4.35
C ASP A 57 -4.32 -10.17 3.43
N GLY A 58 -3.33 -11.07 3.53
CA GLY A 58 -2.17 -11.14 2.65
C GLY A 58 -0.81 -10.96 3.34
N GLY A 59 -0.77 -10.56 4.61
CA GLY A 59 0.46 -10.40 5.37
C GLY A 59 1.43 -9.41 4.72
N GLU A 60 2.71 -9.77 4.69
CA GLU A 60 3.77 -8.97 4.04
C GLU A 60 3.57 -8.74 2.53
N GLY A 61 2.68 -9.51 1.89
CA GLY A 61 2.32 -9.35 0.48
C GLY A 61 1.21 -8.31 0.24
N ALA A 62 0.74 -7.63 1.28
CA ALA A 62 -0.25 -6.58 1.16
C ALA A 62 -0.03 -5.46 2.19
N LEU A 63 -0.62 -4.29 1.93
CA LEU A 63 -0.55 -3.11 2.78
C LEU A 63 -1.95 -2.56 3.01
N TYR A 64 -2.31 -2.29 4.26
CA TYR A 64 -3.39 -1.35 4.55
C TYR A 64 -2.87 0.06 4.38
N ILE A 65 -3.62 0.89 3.69
CA ILE A 65 -3.31 2.30 3.49
C ILE A 65 -4.49 3.10 4.03
N VAL A 66 -4.23 3.89 5.06
CA VAL A 66 -5.18 4.86 5.62
C VAL A 66 -5.10 6.13 4.79
N MET A 67 -6.24 6.56 4.27
CA MET A 67 -6.33 7.74 3.42
C MET A 67 -6.43 9.02 4.26
N ARG A 68 -5.88 10.12 3.77
CA ARG A 68 -6.15 11.45 4.31
C ARG A 68 -7.62 11.83 4.07
N ARG A 69 -8.15 12.71 4.92
CA ARG A 69 -9.51 13.21 4.78
C ARG A 69 -9.53 14.39 3.81
N GLN A 70 -10.45 14.37 2.84
CA GLN A 70 -10.82 15.58 2.10
C GLN A 70 -11.50 16.53 3.09
N ARG A 71 -10.90 17.71 3.28
CA ARG A 71 -11.51 18.81 4.02
C ARG A 71 -12.31 19.66 3.05
#